data_AF-A0A7U9X036-F1
#
_entry.id   AF-A0A7U9X036-F1
#
_cell.length_a   1.000
_cell.length_b   1.000
_cell.length_c   1.000
_cell.angle_alpha   90.00
_cell.angle_beta   90.00
_cell.angle_gamma   90.00
#
_symmetry.space_group_name_H-M   'P 1'
#
loop_
_entity.id
_entity.type
_entity.pdbx_description
1 polymer ?
#
loop_
_entity_poly.entity_id
_entity_poly.type
_entity_poly.pdbx_seq_one_letter_code
_entity_poly.pdbx_strand_id
1 'polypeptide(L)'
;MRVLVLWRQPVINMRNTIIDHAFSFQKYDVKNEYFYFNIYNGRFAEDYSWIDDKMFDIVIFHYSAVSLRGSNRYWDNFLHLMISIWSDYPCKKIIIPQDDYTVTKRIWDLALGIKADVIYTVIRECDCAVLYPKEKLGNIEIKTVLTGYVEEDYVNKIHLQSHRYRKYDVVYRARKLPYEFGRLGQLKYELALYFNKKLKDTDLIYNLANTDDDQGALLGDGWFTFLASSRTTIGCLGGAGFADITGDYEKKVREYTLIYPNATYEETKEACFPNVEENLTGMVSPRIFDAALMKTCQILVGEDYDLLRGGGYAS
;
A
#
# COMPACT_ATOMS: atom_id res chain seq x y z
N MET A 1 -8.64 26.16 -5.94
CA MET A 1 -9.71 25.16 -6.16
C MET A 1 -10.16 24.62 -4.82
N ARG A 2 -11.41 24.17 -4.73
CA ARG A 2 -11.98 23.50 -3.55
C ARG A 2 -11.94 21.99 -3.78
N VAL A 3 -11.22 21.29 -2.91
CA VAL A 3 -10.92 19.85 -3.05
C VAL A 3 -11.57 19.09 -1.90
N LEU A 4 -12.46 18.15 -2.22
CA LEU A 4 -13.01 17.23 -1.24
C LEU A 4 -12.18 15.95 -1.20
N VAL A 5 -11.68 15.58 -0.03
CA VAL A 5 -11.02 14.30 0.22
C VAL A 5 -11.98 13.37 0.94
N LEU A 6 -12.46 12.37 0.22
CA LEU A 6 -13.21 11.25 0.77
C LEU A 6 -12.22 10.25 1.36
N TRP A 7 -12.22 10.14 2.69
CA TRP A 7 -11.33 9.25 3.43
C TRP A 7 -12.14 8.45 4.44
N ARG A 8 -11.50 7.48 5.12
CA ARG A 8 -12.20 6.57 6.03
C ARG A 8 -11.43 6.39 7.32
N GLN A 9 -12.06 6.76 8.42
CA GLN A 9 -11.63 6.45 9.76
C GLN A 9 -12.65 5.56 10.46
N PRO A 10 -12.45 4.23 10.46
CA PRO A 10 -13.40 3.30 11.07
C PRO A 10 -13.18 3.09 12.58
N VAL A 11 -12.02 3.50 13.10
CA VAL A 11 -11.62 3.33 14.50
C VAL A 11 -10.91 4.61 14.97
N ILE A 12 -10.94 4.88 16.28
CA ILE A 12 -10.29 6.05 16.87
C ILE A 12 -8.76 5.95 16.68
N ASN A 13 -8.18 4.78 16.95
CA ASN A 13 -6.73 4.54 16.85
C ASN A 13 -6.35 3.98 15.47
N MET A 14 -6.31 4.84 14.47
CA MET A 14 -5.77 4.48 13.15
C MET A 14 -4.25 4.55 13.13
N ARG A 15 -3.64 3.84 12.17
CA ARG A 15 -2.21 4.00 11.87
C ARG A 15 -1.96 5.44 11.40
N ASN A 16 -0.96 6.10 12.00
CA ASN A 16 -0.60 7.47 11.66
C ASN A 16 -0.33 7.65 10.16
N THR A 17 0.28 6.66 9.50
CA THR A 17 0.54 6.69 8.04
C THR A 17 -0.71 6.96 7.20
N ILE A 18 -1.89 6.54 7.67
CA ILE A 18 -3.16 6.78 6.96
C ILE A 18 -3.65 8.21 7.17
N ILE A 19 -3.53 8.70 8.40
CA ILE A 19 -3.87 10.08 8.76
C ILE A 19 -2.92 11.03 8.04
N ASP A 20 -1.61 10.83 8.20
CA ASP A 20 -0.55 11.64 7.61
C ASP A 20 -0.75 11.75 6.08
N HIS A 21 -0.98 10.63 5.40
CA HIS A 21 -1.21 10.68 3.94
C HIS A 21 -2.53 11.39 3.57
N ALA A 22 -3.64 11.14 4.28
CA ALA A 22 -4.90 11.82 3.99
C ALA A 22 -4.76 13.34 4.15
N PHE A 23 -4.12 13.80 5.22
CA PHE A 23 -3.96 15.23 5.52
C PHE A 23 -2.74 15.87 4.85
N SER A 24 -1.90 15.08 4.17
CA SER A 24 -0.72 15.58 3.45
C SER A 24 -1.09 16.59 2.35
N PHE A 25 -2.23 16.43 1.69
CA PHE A 25 -2.64 17.32 0.60
C PHE A 25 -2.76 18.77 1.10
N GLN A 26 -3.50 19.02 2.17
CA GLN A 26 -3.61 20.35 2.77
C GLN A 26 -2.28 20.85 3.35
N LYS A 27 -1.46 19.93 3.88
CA LYS A 27 -0.16 20.27 4.47
C LYS A 27 0.83 20.81 3.43
N TYR A 28 0.88 20.19 2.25
CA TYR A 28 1.89 20.48 1.23
C TYR A 28 1.37 21.32 0.05
N ASP A 29 0.05 21.43 -0.15
CA ASP A 29 -0.55 22.35 -1.12
C ASP A 29 -1.21 23.55 -0.45
N VAL A 30 -0.49 24.67 -0.46
CA VAL A 30 -0.94 25.94 0.12
C VAL A 30 -1.83 26.78 -0.81
N LYS A 31 -2.08 26.33 -2.05
CA LYS A 31 -2.82 27.10 -3.06
C LYS A 31 -4.30 26.71 -3.15
N ASN A 32 -4.66 25.53 -2.66
CA ASN A 32 -6.01 25.00 -2.73
C ASN A 32 -6.65 24.87 -1.34
N GLU A 33 -7.98 24.84 -1.32
CA GLU A 33 -8.76 24.66 -0.10
C GLU A 33 -9.20 23.20 0.00
N TYR A 34 -8.95 22.57 1.15
CA TYR A 34 -9.20 21.16 1.37
C TYR A 34 -10.32 20.92 2.39
N PHE A 35 -11.23 20.04 2.02
CA PHE A 35 -12.34 19.57 2.85
C PHE A 35 -12.20 18.07 3.04
N TYR A 36 -12.44 17.58 4.25
CA TYR A 36 -12.25 16.18 4.60
C TYR A 36 -13.57 15.56 5.04
N PHE A 37 -14.02 14.55 4.31
CA PHE A 37 -15.25 13.84 4.65
C PHE A 37 -14.97 12.37 4.94
N ASN A 38 -15.24 11.97 6.19
CA ASN A 38 -15.08 10.60 6.64
C ASN A 38 -16.29 9.77 6.18
N ILE A 39 -16.10 8.92 5.17
CA ILE A 39 -17.16 8.07 4.61
C ILE A 39 -17.71 7.04 5.61
N TYR A 40 -17.04 6.82 6.75
CA TYR A 40 -17.61 6.00 7.82
C TYR A 40 -18.90 6.60 8.40
N ASN A 41 -18.98 7.94 8.38
CA ASN A 41 -20.14 8.71 8.82
C ASN A 41 -21.15 8.96 7.68
N GLY A 42 -20.72 8.89 6.42
CA GLY A 42 -21.57 9.09 5.24
C GLY A 42 -21.99 7.76 4.59
N ARG A 43 -23.04 7.14 5.12
CA ARG A 43 -23.52 5.81 4.70
C ARG A 43 -24.78 5.86 3.84
N PHE A 44 -25.46 7.00 3.84
CA PHE A 44 -26.69 7.23 3.09
C PHE A 44 -26.57 8.49 2.23
N ALA A 45 -27.45 8.65 1.23
CA ALA A 45 -27.39 9.79 0.32
C ALA A 45 -27.64 11.13 1.05
N GLU A 46 -28.48 11.11 2.10
CA GLU A 46 -28.82 12.27 2.91
C GLU A 46 -27.59 12.83 3.65
N ASP A 47 -26.60 11.99 3.95
CA ASP A 47 -25.34 12.42 4.57
C ASP A 47 -24.49 13.29 3.64
N TYR A 48 -24.83 13.35 2.35
CA TYR A 48 -24.19 14.17 1.31
C TYR A 48 -25.11 15.29 0.83
N SER A 49 -26.30 15.46 1.43
CA SER A 49 -27.30 16.48 1.01
C SER A 49 -26.82 17.93 1.16
N TRP A 50 -25.76 18.15 1.94
CA TRP A 50 -25.09 19.45 2.09
C TRP A 50 -24.21 19.81 0.88
N ILE A 51 -23.94 18.86 -0.03
CA ILE A 51 -23.10 19.06 -1.22
C ILE A 51 -23.97 19.60 -2.36
N ASP A 52 -23.72 20.85 -2.76
CA ASP A 52 -24.27 21.44 -3.98
C ASP A 52 -23.34 21.20 -5.19
N ASP A 53 -23.85 21.36 -6.42
CA ASP A 53 -23.16 21.07 -7.69
C ASP A 53 -22.00 22.01 -8.05
N LYS A 54 -21.69 23.00 -7.19
CA LYS A 54 -20.63 24.00 -7.40
C LYS A 54 -19.65 24.06 -6.25
N MET A 55 -19.81 23.20 -5.25
CA MET A 55 -19.03 23.24 -4.03
C MET A 55 -17.58 22.82 -4.24
N PHE A 56 -17.34 21.84 -5.11
CA PHE A 56 -16.02 21.23 -5.29
C PHE A 56 -15.58 21.21 -6.75
N ASP A 57 -14.34 21.62 -6.99
CA ASP A 57 -13.69 21.50 -8.30
C ASP A 57 -13.11 20.08 -8.49
N ILE A 58 -12.73 19.44 -7.38
CA ILE A 58 -12.08 18.12 -7.35
C ILE A 58 -12.62 17.29 -6.20
N VAL A 59 -12.83 15.99 -6.43
CA VAL A 59 -13.03 14.98 -5.38
C VAL A 59 -11.95 13.91 -5.47
N ILE A 60 -11.34 13.59 -4.32
CA ILE A 60 -10.31 12.57 -4.17
C ILE A 60 -10.88 11.41 -3.35
N PHE A 61 -10.90 10.22 -3.92
CA PHE A 61 -11.17 8.96 -3.25
C PHE A 61 -9.86 8.42 -2.70
N HIS A 62 -9.57 8.78 -1.45
CA HIS A 62 -8.35 8.39 -0.75
C HIS A 62 -8.31 6.86 -0.52
N TYR A 63 -7.10 6.28 -0.44
CA TYR A 63 -6.94 4.83 -0.33
C TYR A 63 -7.66 4.21 0.87
N SER A 64 -7.79 4.95 1.97
CA SER A 64 -8.55 4.48 3.13
C SER A 64 -10.05 4.28 2.81
N ALA A 65 -10.62 5.11 1.94
CA ALA A 65 -12.00 4.97 1.49
C ALA A 65 -12.11 3.81 0.50
N VAL A 66 -11.19 3.74 -0.48
CA VAL A 66 -11.15 2.67 -1.49
C VAL A 66 -10.85 1.30 -0.86
N SER A 67 -10.19 1.23 0.30
CA SER A 67 -9.95 -0.02 1.03
C SER A 67 -11.25 -0.73 1.46
N LEU A 68 -12.39 -0.04 1.43
CA LEU A 68 -13.70 -0.66 1.65
C LEU A 68 -14.03 -1.74 0.60
N ARG A 69 -13.30 -1.77 -0.54
CA ARG A 69 -13.38 -2.83 -1.55
C ARG A 69 -13.13 -4.23 -1.01
N GLY A 70 -12.42 -4.38 0.11
CA GLY A 70 -12.24 -5.68 0.75
C GLY A 70 -13.51 -6.18 1.47
N SER A 71 -14.54 -5.34 1.64
CA SER A 71 -15.74 -5.70 2.40
C SER A 71 -16.91 -6.08 1.50
N ASN A 72 -17.20 -7.38 1.40
CA ASN A 72 -18.40 -7.87 0.72
C ASN A 72 -19.71 -7.36 1.33
N ARG A 73 -19.71 -7.02 2.62
CA ARG A 73 -20.90 -6.52 3.31
C ARG A 73 -21.28 -5.09 2.93
N TYR A 74 -20.28 -4.26 2.65
CA TYR A 74 -20.49 -2.81 2.52
C TYR A 74 -20.18 -2.27 1.13
N TRP A 75 -19.44 -3.02 0.31
CA TRP A 75 -18.96 -2.50 -0.97
C TRP A 75 -20.08 -2.09 -1.93
N ASP A 76 -21.07 -2.95 -2.16
CA ASP A 76 -22.08 -2.67 -3.19
C ASP A 76 -22.90 -1.42 -2.83
N ASN A 77 -23.29 -1.27 -1.56
CA ASN A 77 -23.96 -0.06 -1.08
C ASN A 77 -23.08 1.19 -1.23
N PHE A 78 -21.79 1.08 -0.89
CA PHE A 78 -20.84 2.17 -1.08
C PHE A 78 -20.68 2.55 -2.55
N LEU A 79 -20.51 1.56 -3.43
CA LEU A 79 -20.37 1.77 -4.87
C LEU A 79 -21.60 2.48 -5.44
N HIS A 80 -22.80 1.98 -5.14
CA HIS A 80 -24.05 2.59 -5.60
C HIS A 80 -24.20 4.03 -5.10
N LEU A 81 -23.88 4.27 -3.82
CA LEU A 81 -23.93 5.61 -3.23
C LEU A 81 -22.92 6.57 -3.88
N MET A 82 -21.68 6.14 -4.11
CA MET A 82 -20.67 6.98 -4.73
C MET A 82 -21.02 7.29 -6.19
N ILE A 83 -21.57 6.33 -6.92
CA ILE A 83 -22.05 6.56 -8.29
C ILE A 83 -23.20 7.57 -8.30
N SER A 84 -24.19 7.42 -7.41
CA SER A 84 -25.35 8.32 -7.41
C SER A 84 -25.00 9.76 -7.08
N ILE A 85 -23.98 9.98 -6.24
CA ILE A 85 -23.53 11.33 -5.86
C ILE A 85 -22.60 11.92 -6.93
N TRP A 86 -21.62 11.15 -7.40
CA TRP A 86 -20.47 11.72 -8.10
C TRP A 86 -20.49 11.55 -9.62
N SER A 87 -21.26 10.61 -10.19
CA SER A 87 -21.19 10.29 -11.63
C SER A 87 -21.47 11.50 -12.54
N ASP A 88 -22.44 12.33 -12.16
CA ASP A 88 -22.83 13.54 -12.91
C ASP A 88 -22.41 14.85 -12.23
N TYR A 89 -21.76 14.77 -11.06
CA TYR A 89 -21.23 15.95 -10.38
C TYR A 89 -20.12 16.58 -11.24
N PRO A 90 -20.17 17.90 -11.55
CA PRO A 90 -19.28 18.52 -12.53
C PRO A 90 -17.89 18.87 -11.96
N CYS A 91 -17.21 17.89 -11.36
CA CYS A 91 -15.85 18.02 -10.83
C CYS A 91 -14.91 16.98 -11.44
N LYS A 92 -13.60 17.20 -11.24
CA LYS A 92 -12.57 16.20 -11.49
C LYS A 92 -12.60 15.12 -10.41
N LYS A 93 -12.57 13.85 -10.80
CA LYS A 93 -12.54 12.71 -9.87
C LYS A 93 -11.21 11.98 -9.92
N ILE A 94 -10.59 11.84 -8.76
CA ILE A 94 -9.30 11.19 -8.59
C ILE A 94 -9.47 10.00 -7.66
N ILE A 95 -8.88 8.86 -8.01
CA ILE A 95 -8.83 7.67 -7.15
C ILE A 95 -7.39 7.35 -6.79
N ILE A 96 -7.15 7.05 -5.51
CA ILE A 96 -5.84 6.61 -5.01
C ILE A 96 -6.08 5.29 -4.27
N PRO A 97 -5.90 4.10 -4.86
CA PRO A 97 -6.39 2.87 -4.25
C PRO A 97 -5.52 2.31 -3.13
N GLN A 98 -4.19 2.34 -3.31
CA GLN A 98 -3.17 1.51 -2.65
C GLN A 98 -3.53 0.01 -2.57
N ASP A 99 -2.51 -0.84 -2.60
CA ASP A 99 -2.66 -2.31 -2.66
C ASP A 99 -3.62 -2.76 -3.79
N ASP A 100 -3.53 -2.06 -4.92
CA ASP A 100 -4.48 -2.05 -6.04
C ASP A 100 -4.68 -3.45 -6.67
N TYR A 101 -3.71 -4.34 -6.45
CA TYR A 101 -3.69 -5.75 -6.82
C TYR A 101 -4.67 -6.64 -6.02
N THR A 102 -5.47 -6.07 -5.11
CA THR A 102 -6.50 -6.79 -4.34
C THR A 102 -7.91 -6.34 -4.73
N VAL A 103 -8.75 -7.31 -5.09
CA VAL A 103 -10.14 -7.12 -5.52
C VAL A 103 -10.26 -6.01 -6.59
N THR A 104 -9.34 -6.04 -7.55
CA THR A 104 -9.08 -4.93 -8.49
C THR A 104 -10.32 -4.52 -9.28
N LYS A 105 -11.19 -5.48 -9.63
CA LYS A 105 -12.44 -5.19 -10.35
C LYS A 105 -13.28 -4.13 -9.65
N ARG A 106 -13.31 -4.13 -8.31
CA ARG A 106 -14.06 -3.12 -7.54
C ARG A 106 -13.50 -1.71 -7.74
N ILE A 107 -12.18 -1.57 -7.90
CA ILE A 107 -11.57 -0.28 -8.25
C ILE A 107 -12.03 0.15 -9.64
N TRP A 108 -12.05 -0.77 -10.62
CA TRP A 108 -12.55 -0.47 -11.98
C TRP A 108 -14.02 -0.07 -11.98
N ASP A 109 -14.87 -0.81 -11.29
CA ASP A 109 -16.32 -0.56 -11.21
C ASP A 109 -16.58 0.82 -10.59
N LEU A 110 -15.85 1.19 -9.53
CA LEU A 110 -15.91 2.53 -8.95
C LEU A 110 -15.46 3.59 -9.96
N ALA A 111 -14.27 3.41 -10.56
CA ALA A 111 -13.67 4.37 -11.47
C ALA A 111 -14.56 4.65 -12.69
N LEU A 112 -15.12 3.60 -13.31
CA LEU A 112 -16.04 3.74 -14.43
C LEU A 112 -17.37 4.35 -14.00
N GLY A 113 -17.93 3.90 -12.86
CA GLY A 113 -19.23 4.35 -12.38
C GLY A 113 -19.26 5.84 -12.03
N ILE A 114 -18.22 6.35 -11.38
CA ILE A 114 -18.11 7.78 -11.05
C ILE A 114 -17.55 8.62 -12.20
N LYS A 115 -17.17 7.98 -13.33
CA LYS A 115 -16.47 8.61 -14.46
C LYS A 115 -15.18 9.30 -14.01
N ALA A 116 -14.30 8.54 -13.36
CA ALA A 116 -13.02 9.01 -12.86
C ALA A 116 -12.16 9.62 -13.97
N ASP A 117 -11.41 10.67 -13.65
CA ASP A 117 -10.45 11.26 -14.59
C ASP A 117 -9.07 10.60 -14.47
N VAL A 118 -8.63 10.34 -13.23
CA VAL A 118 -7.27 9.86 -12.94
C VAL A 118 -7.28 8.80 -11.83
N ILE A 119 -6.47 7.75 -11.99
CA ILE A 119 -6.08 6.82 -10.93
C ILE A 119 -4.60 7.02 -10.64
N TYR A 120 -4.27 7.43 -9.42
CA TYR A 120 -2.89 7.40 -8.92
C TYR A 120 -2.63 6.04 -8.26
N THR A 121 -1.82 5.22 -8.92
CA THR A 121 -1.54 3.85 -8.52
C THR A 121 -0.11 3.69 -8.01
N VAL A 122 0.10 2.76 -7.08
CA VAL A 122 1.45 2.36 -6.67
C VAL A 122 2.09 1.34 -7.61
N ILE A 123 1.31 0.80 -8.57
CA ILE A 123 1.80 -0.14 -9.56
C ILE A 123 2.80 0.55 -10.48
N ARG A 124 3.92 -0.12 -10.74
CA ARG A 124 4.97 0.39 -11.64
C ARG A 124 4.42 0.58 -13.05
N GLU A 125 4.97 1.56 -13.77
CA GLU A 125 4.55 1.85 -15.14
C GLU A 125 4.62 0.64 -16.06
N CYS A 126 5.65 -0.22 -15.91
CA CYS A 126 5.82 -1.45 -16.68
C CYS A 126 4.67 -2.46 -16.47
N ASP A 127 4.01 -2.42 -15.31
CA ASP A 127 2.98 -3.37 -14.92
C ASP A 127 1.57 -2.77 -14.97
N CYS A 128 1.45 -1.46 -15.26
CA CYS A 128 0.17 -0.77 -15.27
C CYS A 128 -0.83 -1.38 -16.25
N ALA A 129 -0.39 -1.88 -17.41
CA ALA A 129 -1.27 -2.53 -18.38
C ALA A 129 -1.86 -3.86 -17.88
N VAL A 130 -1.18 -4.54 -16.95
CA VAL A 130 -1.68 -5.77 -16.33
C VAL A 130 -2.89 -5.46 -15.44
N LEU A 131 -2.81 -4.37 -14.65
CA LEU A 131 -3.83 -4.03 -13.66
C LEU A 131 -4.90 -3.05 -14.17
N TYR A 132 -4.53 -2.17 -15.10
CA TYR A 132 -5.39 -1.15 -15.69
C TYR A 132 -5.37 -1.22 -17.22
N PRO A 133 -5.87 -2.33 -17.79
CA PRO A 133 -5.94 -2.49 -19.23
C PRO A 133 -6.83 -1.43 -19.88
N LYS A 134 -6.32 -0.81 -20.96
CA LYS A 134 -7.00 0.30 -21.65
C LYS A 134 -8.38 -0.09 -22.18
N GLU A 135 -8.55 -1.34 -22.61
CA GLU A 135 -9.82 -1.88 -23.07
C GLU A 135 -10.89 -1.96 -21.97
N LYS A 136 -10.50 -1.96 -20.69
CA LYS A 136 -11.44 -1.92 -19.56
C LYS A 136 -11.65 -0.51 -19.01
N LEU A 137 -10.59 0.30 -18.92
CA LEU A 137 -10.62 1.60 -18.24
C LEU A 137 -10.81 2.79 -19.22
N GLY A 138 -10.73 2.56 -20.52
CA GLY A 138 -10.94 3.58 -21.54
C GLY A 138 -9.90 4.71 -21.48
N ASN A 139 -10.38 5.93 -21.22
CA ASN A 139 -9.56 7.15 -21.21
C ASN A 139 -9.15 7.62 -19.81
N ILE A 140 -9.42 6.82 -18.77
CA ILE A 140 -8.99 7.15 -17.40
C ILE A 140 -7.46 7.18 -17.38
N GLU A 141 -6.89 8.30 -16.95
CA GLU A 141 -5.44 8.47 -16.89
C GLU A 141 -4.88 7.66 -15.71
N ILE A 142 -3.84 6.87 -15.94
CA ILE A 142 -3.16 6.08 -14.90
C ILE A 142 -1.81 6.72 -14.62
N LYS A 143 -1.55 7.09 -13.36
CA LYS A 143 -0.29 7.69 -12.91
C LYS A 143 0.34 6.89 -11.80
N THR A 144 1.57 6.44 -12.02
CA THR A 144 2.35 5.78 -10.97
C THR A 144 2.83 6.78 -9.93
N VAL A 145 2.68 6.43 -8.66
CA VAL A 145 3.18 7.16 -7.49
C VAL A 145 3.91 6.22 -6.53
N LEU A 146 4.65 6.77 -5.58
CA LEU A 146 5.33 5.97 -4.55
C LEU A 146 4.32 5.41 -3.55
N THR A 147 4.67 4.27 -2.94
CA THR A 147 3.88 3.64 -1.87
C THR A 147 3.84 4.44 -0.57
N GLY A 148 4.74 5.43 -0.43
CA GLY A 148 4.81 6.33 0.70
C GLY A 148 5.88 7.40 0.50
N TYR A 149 5.80 8.44 1.32
CA TYR A 149 6.72 9.57 1.36
C TYR A 149 7.17 9.79 2.81
N VAL A 150 8.30 10.48 3.00
CA VAL A 150 8.84 10.79 4.33
C VAL A 150 8.42 12.19 4.75
N GLU A 151 7.82 12.33 5.94
CA GLU A 151 7.49 13.64 6.50
C GLU A 151 8.76 14.39 6.95
N GLU A 152 8.85 15.67 6.62
CA GLU A 152 9.97 16.54 7.03
C GLU A 152 10.14 16.62 8.55
N ASP A 153 9.03 16.54 9.28
CA ASP A 153 9.04 16.53 10.75
C ASP A 153 9.83 15.35 11.31
N TYR A 154 9.83 14.19 10.64
CA TYR A 154 10.67 13.08 11.06
C TYR A 154 12.13 13.40 10.80
N VAL A 155 12.49 13.90 9.61
CA VAL A 155 13.87 14.25 9.25
C VAL A 155 14.53 15.13 10.33
N ASN A 156 13.78 16.10 10.85
CA ASN A 156 14.27 17.05 11.85
C ASN A 156 14.33 16.49 13.28
N LYS A 157 13.59 15.43 13.60
CA LYS A 157 13.49 14.85 14.96
C LYS A 157 14.41 13.66 15.20
N ILE A 158 15.00 13.09 14.16
CA ILE A 158 15.74 11.84 14.28
C ILE A 158 17.12 12.07 14.90
N HIS A 159 17.36 11.37 16.00
CA HIS A 159 18.70 11.22 16.54
C HIS A 159 19.43 10.08 15.83
N LEU A 160 20.36 10.43 14.94
CA LEU A 160 21.15 9.45 14.19
C LEU A 160 22.29 8.88 15.05
N GLN A 161 22.20 7.59 15.36
CA GLN A 161 23.29 6.87 16.01
C GLN A 161 24.41 6.55 15.01
N SER A 162 25.64 6.95 15.35
CA SER A 162 26.82 6.58 14.55
C SER A 162 26.95 5.06 14.43
N HIS A 163 27.29 4.57 13.24
CA HIS A 163 27.45 3.13 12.95
C HIS A 163 28.36 2.39 13.95
N ARG A 164 29.36 3.05 14.53
CA ARG A 164 30.26 2.45 15.52
C ARG A 164 29.56 2.08 16.83
N TYR A 165 28.48 2.78 17.18
CA TYR A 165 27.72 2.57 18.40
C TYR A 165 26.49 1.69 18.20
N ARG A 166 26.16 1.33 16.95
CA ARG A 166 24.99 0.49 16.66
C ARG A 166 25.22 -0.92 17.18
N LYS A 167 24.23 -1.47 17.87
CA LYS A 167 24.30 -2.76 18.56
C LYS A 167 24.39 -3.93 17.58
N TYR A 168 23.61 -3.88 16.50
CA TYR A 168 23.50 -4.97 15.55
C TYR A 168 24.27 -4.67 14.26
N ASP A 169 24.80 -5.71 13.63
CA ASP A 169 25.30 -5.68 12.26
C ASP A 169 24.15 -5.74 11.26
N VAL A 170 23.16 -6.60 11.52
CA VAL A 170 22.03 -6.84 10.61
C VAL A 170 20.71 -6.86 11.39
N VAL A 171 19.73 -6.08 10.93
CA VAL A 171 18.34 -6.16 11.42
C VAL A 171 17.35 -6.35 10.30
N TYR A 172 16.33 -7.16 10.54
CA TYR A 172 15.23 -7.35 9.60
C TYR A 172 13.99 -7.89 10.31
N ARG A 173 12.82 -7.37 9.96
CA ARG A 173 11.55 -7.94 10.42
C ARG A 173 10.59 -8.04 9.24
N ALA A 174 10.00 -9.20 9.04
CA ALA A 174 9.01 -9.42 8.00
C ALA A 174 7.82 -10.20 8.55
N ARG A 175 6.63 -9.88 8.06
CA ARG A 175 5.43 -10.67 8.31
C ARG A 175 5.27 -11.67 7.18
N LYS A 176 4.82 -12.88 7.50
CA LYS A 176 4.34 -13.83 6.50
C LYS A 176 3.03 -13.31 5.91
N LEU A 177 3.03 -13.00 4.61
CA LEU A 177 1.81 -12.65 3.92
C LEU A 177 1.07 -13.92 3.49
N PRO A 178 -0.27 -13.89 3.44
CA PRO A 178 -1.06 -14.94 2.82
C PRO A 178 -0.58 -15.32 1.39
N TYR A 179 -0.83 -16.56 0.97
CA TYR A 179 -0.25 -17.09 -0.27
C TYR A 179 -0.88 -16.49 -1.55
N GLU A 180 -2.05 -15.87 -1.47
CA GLU A 180 -2.67 -15.15 -2.60
C GLU A 180 -1.87 -13.94 -3.09
N PHE A 181 -0.85 -13.50 -2.34
CA PHE A 181 0.08 -12.46 -2.79
C PHE A 181 1.21 -12.98 -3.68
N GLY A 182 1.23 -14.28 -4.00
CA GLY A 182 2.24 -14.89 -4.86
C GLY A 182 3.64 -14.94 -4.23
N ARG A 183 4.63 -15.36 -5.02
CA ARG A 183 6.04 -15.53 -4.64
C ARG A 183 6.64 -14.24 -4.12
N LEU A 184 6.33 -13.11 -4.77
CA LEU A 184 6.78 -11.79 -4.33
C LEU A 184 6.29 -11.47 -2.91
N GLY A 185 5.03 -11.79 -2.60
CA GLY A 185 4.47 -11.64 -1.25
C GLY A 185 5.18 -12.51 -0.21
N GLN A 186 5.65 -13.69 -0.61
CA GLN A 186 6.40 -14.62 0.26
C GLN A 186 7.86 -14.22 0.47
N LEU A 187 8.47 -13.52 -0.49
CA LEU A 187 9.90 -13.21 -0.50
C LEU A 187 10.39 -12.56 0.81
N LYS A 188 9.62 -11.62 1.37
CA LYS A 188 9.99 -10.95 2.64
C LYS A 188 10.14 -11.95 3.78
N TYR A 189 9.21 -12.89 3.88
CA TYR A 189 9.26 -13.94 4.90
C TYR A 189 10.43 -14.90 4.64
N GLU A 190 10.62 -15.32 3.39
CA GLU A 190 11.70 -16.23 2.99
C GLU A 190 13.10 -15.65 3.26
N LEU A 191 13.29 -14.35 3.06
CA LEU A 191 14.54 -13.66 3.38
C LEU A 191 14.87 -13.74 4.87
N ALA A 192 13.88 -13.58 5.75
CA ALA A 192 14.10 -13.71 7.20
C ALA A 192 14.58 -15.13 7.56
N LEU A 193 13.97 -16.17 6.98
CA LEU A 193 14.40 -17.56 7.19
C LEU A 193 15.80 -17.83 6.63
N TYR A 194 16.06 -17.35 5.40
CA TYR A 194 17.33 -17.54 4.72
C TYR A 194 18.48 -16.91 5.50
N PHE A 195 18.36 -15.64 5.88
CA PHE A 195 19.41 -14.95 6.62
C PHE A 195 19.57 -15.49 8.04
N ASN A 196 18.49 -15.89 8.73
CA ASN A 196 18.62 -16.56 10.03
C ASN A 196 19.49 -17.82 9.93
N LYS A 197 19.29 -18.64 8.89
CA LYS A 197 20.10 -19.83 8.65
C LYS A 197 21.56 -19.48 8.33
N LYS A 198 21.78 -18.46 7.49
CA LYS A 198 23.12 -18.09 7.02
C LYS A 198 23.97 -17.36 8.06
N LEU A 199 23.37 -16.54 8.90
CA LEU A 199 24.09 -15.76 9.91
C LEU A 199 24.40 -16.57 11.17
N LYS A 200 23.73 -17.71 11.39
CA LYS A 200 23.92 -18.56 12.57
C LYS A 200 25.37 -18.99 12.78
N ASP A 201 26.10 -19.22 11.70
CA ASP A 201 27.48 -19.71 11.73
C ASP A 201 28.50 -18.56 11.53
N THR A 202 28.11 -17.33 11.89
CA THR A 202 28.94 -16.12 11.75
C THR A 202 29.07 -15.38 13.08
N ASP A 203 30.09 -14.52 13.20
CA ASP A 203 30.27 -13.66 14.38
C ASP A 203 29.44 -12.36 14.32
N LEU A 204 28.55 -12.21 13.33
CA LEU A 204 27.71 -11.03 13.18
C LEU A 204 26.64 -11.00 14.27
N ILE A 205 26.41 -9.81 14.84
CA ILE A 205 25.37 -9.59 15.84
C ILE A 205 24.08 -9.20 15.09
N TYR A 206 23.08 -10.07 15.04
CA TYR A 206 21.85 -9.81 14.27
C TYR A 206 20.58 -9.90 15.11
N ASN A 207 19.53 -9.22 14.64
CA ASN A 207 18.17 -9.36 15.16
C ASN A 207 17.21 -9.46 13.98
N LEU A 208 16.85 -10.71 13.64
CA LEU A 208 15.93 -11.02 12.58
C LEU A 208 14.66 -11.63 13.18
N ALA A 209 13.49 -11.22 12.70
CA ALA A 209 12.24 -11.87 13.08
C ALA A 209 11.30 -12.04 11.88
N ASN A 210 10.66 -13.20 11.82
CA ASN A 210 9.48 -13.47 11.03
C ASN A 210 8.28 -13.62 11.97
N THR A 211 7.15 -13.03 11.63
CA THR A 211 5.90 -13.17 12.41
C THR A 211 4.82 -13.78 11.52
N ASP A 212 4.12 -14.79 12.03
CA ASP A 212 2.92 -15.34 11.39
C ASP A 212 1.69 -14.43 11.62
N ASP A 213 1.77 -13.55 12.62
CA ASP A 213 0.74 -12.57 12.98
C ASP A 213 1.36 -11.17 13.21
N ASP A 214 0.58 -10.26 13.82
CA ASP A 214 1.05 -8.92 14.18
C ASP A 214 1.80 -8.88 15.53
N GLN A 215 1.98 -10.02 16.21
CA GLN A 215 2.71 -10.05 17.47
C GLN A 215 4.20 -9.83 17.24
N GLY A 216 4.76 -8.83 17.95
CA GLY A 216 6.14 -8.41 17.75
C GLY A 216 6.36 -7.47 16.56
N ALA A 217 5.29 -6.98 15.94
CA ALA A 217 5.35 -5.84 15.02
C ALA A 217 5.85 -4.59 15.76
N LEU A 218 6.84 -3.93 15.18
CA LEU A 218 7.33 -2.64 15.66
C LEU A 218 6.62 -1.53 14.88
N LEU A 219 5.97 -0.62 15.60
CA LEU A 219 5.21 0.48 15.03
C LEU A 219 5.80 1.82 15.49
N GLY A 220 5.65 2.85 14.66
CA GLY A 220 6.10 4.22 14.95
C GLY A 220 7.58 4.30 15.35
N ASP A 221 7.87 5.05 16.41
CA ASP A 221 9.25 5.28 16.89
C ASP A 221 10.02 4.01 17.23
N GLY A 222 9.31 2.94 17.62
CA GLY A 222 9.93 1.63 17.88
C GLY A 222 10.56 1.02 16.62
N TRP A 223 9.95 1.24 15.45
CA TRP A 223 10.49 0.81 14.16
C TRP A 223 11.76 1.60 13.78
N PHE A 224 11.71 2.93 13.92
CA PHE A 224 12.87 3.78 13.64
C PHE A 224 14.04 3.51 14.60
N THR A 225 13.76 3.33 15.89
CA THR A 225 14.77 2.93 16.89
C THR A 225 15.42 1.60 16.53
N PHE A 226 14.63 0.64 16.06
CA PHE A 226 15.14 -0.66 15.63
C PHE A 226 16.05 -0.55 14.41
N LEU A 227 15.65 0.20 13.38
CA LEU A 227 16.49 0.47 12.21
C LEU A 227 17.79 1.20 12.58
N ALA A 228 17.71 2.21 13.45
CA ALA A 228 18.86 2.98 13.93
C ALA A 228 19.82 2.15 14.81
N SER A 229 19.35 1.04 15.39
CA SER A 229 20.15 0.15 16.22
C SER A 229 21.11 -0.75 15.42
N SER A 230 21.07 -0.71 14.07
CA SER A 230 21.82 -1.63 13.21
C SER A 230 22.63 -0.97 12.11
N ARG A 231 23.77 -1.57 11.76
CA ARG A 231 24.60 -1.12 10.63
C ARG A 231 23.92 -1.34 9.28
N THR A 232 23.22 -2.47 9.14
CA THR A 232 22.57 -2.86 7.90
C THR A 232 21.15 -3.37 8.11
N THR A 233 20.30 -3.23 7.10
CA THR A 233 18.99 -3.88 7.05
C THR A 233 18.76 -4.52 5.69
N ILE A 234 18.00 -5.61 5.68
CA ILE A 234 17.67 -6.35 4.45
C ILE A 234 16.42 -5.73 3.81
N GLY A 235 16.36 -5.68 2.48
CA GLY A 235 15.20 -5.20 1.75
C GLY A 235 14.95 -5.95 0.45
N CYS A 236 13.71 -5.88 -0.01
CA CYS A 236 13.27 -6.35 -1.33
C CYS A 236 12.08 -5.50 -1.77
N LEU A 237 11.71 -5.59 -3.05
CA LEU A 237 10.42 -5.07 -3.52
C LEU A 237 9.27 -5.72 -2.74
N GLY A 238 8.20 -4.95 -2.52
CA GLY A 238 6.97 -5.40 -1.89
C GLY A 238 5.83 -5.53 -2.90
N GLY A 239 4.64 -5.85 -2.40
CA GLY A 239 3.45 -6.03 -3.23
C GLY A 239 3.07 -7.49 -3.40
N ALA A 240 2.36 -7.77 -4.49
CA ALA A 240 1.94 -9.10 -4.90
C ALA A 240 2.55 -9.48 -6.25
N GLY A 241 2.74 -10.77 -6.50
CA GLY A 241 3.23 -11.28 -7.79
C GLY A 241 2.18 -11.25 -8.90
N PHE A 242 0.90 -11.10 -8.56
CA PHE A 242 -0.22 -11.00 -9.50
C PHE A 242 -1.39 -10.26 -8.84
N ALA A 243 -2.41 -9.92 -9.64
CA ALA A 243 -3.61 -9.26 -9.16
C ALA A 243 -4.74 -10.26 -8.89
N ASP A 244 -5.32 -10.21 -7.69
CA ASP A 244 -6.59 -10.88 -7.42
C ASP A 244 -7.75 -9.97 -7.87
N ILE A 245 -8.18 -10.16 -9.12
CA ILE A 245 -9.17 -9.29 -9.76
C ILE A 245 -10.52 -9.32 -9.04
N THR A 246 -10.96 -10.48 -8.58
CA THR A 246 -12.31 -10.71 -8.01
C THR A 246 -12.30 -10.94 -6.49
N GLY A 247 -11.15 -11.24 -5.90
CA GLY A 247 -11.05 -11.71 -4.51
C GLY A 247 -11.21 -13.23 -4.37
N ASP A 248 -11.26 -13.96 -5.49
CA ASP A 248 -11.48 -15.41 -5.48
C ASP A 248 -10.26 -16.17 -4.97
N TYR A 249 -9.05 -15.67 -5.23
CA TYR A 249 -7.83 -16.32 -4.76
C TYR A 249 -7.65 -16.15 -3.25
N GLU A 250 -7.89 -14.95 -2.72
CA GLU A 250 -7.94 -14.71 -1.26
C GLU A 250 -8.89 -15.70 -0.58
N LYS A 251 -10.10 -15.87 -1.11
CA LYS A 251 -11.10 -16.80 -0.57
C LYS A 251 -10.59 -18.24 -0.60
N LYS A 252 -10.10 -18.71 -1.75
CA LYS A 252 -9.61 -20.09 -1.91
C LYS A 252 -8.42 -20.38 -1.00
N VAL A 253 -7.46 -19.47 -0.92
CA VAL A 253 -6.28 -19.61 -0.05
C VAL A 253 -6.68 -19.67 1.41
N ARG A 254 -7.58 -18.78 1.85
CA ARG A 254 -8.11 -18.80 3.21
C ARG A 254 -8.78 -20.13 3.53
N GLU A 255 -9.66 -20.63 2.66
CA GLU A 255 -10.33 -21.92 2.86
C GLU A 255 -9.34 -23.09 2.88
N TYR A 256 -8.38 -23.11 1.95
CA TYR A 256 -7.38 -24.17 1.85
C TYR A 256 -6.44 -24.21 3.07
N THR A 257 -5.92 -23.06 3.49
CA THR A 257 -4.98 -22.97 4.64
C THR A 257 -5.65 -23.23 5.99
N LEU A 258 -6.97 -23.08 6.10
CA LEU A 258 -7.72 -23.55 7.27
C LEU A 258 -7.74 -25.08 7.37
N ILE A 259 -7.80 -25.78 6.24
CA ILE A 259 -7.80 -27.25 6.18
C ILE A 259 -6.37 -27.80 6.25
N TYR A 260 -5.42 -27.12 5.61
CA TYR A 260 -4.01 -27.51 5.48
C TYR A 260 -3.10 -26.42 6.06
N PRO A 261 -3.06 -26.24 7.40
CA PRO A 261 -2.33 -25.13 8.04
C PRO A 261 -0.82 -25.14 7.82
N ASN A 262 -0.27 -26.31 7.48
CA ASN A 262 1.17 -26.48 7.21
C ASN A 262 1.50 -26.48 5.71
N ALA A 263 0.53 -26.19 4.83
CA ALA A 263 0.78 -26.16 3.39
C ALA A 263 1.85 -25.12 3.04
N THR A 264 2.72 -25.52 2.11
CA THR A 264 3.70 -24.65 1.48
C THR A 264 3.03 -23.72 0.46
N TYR A 265 3.79 -22.71 0.01
CA TYR A 265 3.36 -21.87 -1.10
C TYR A 265 3.06 -22.70 -2.36
N GLU A 266 3.95 -23.65 -2.70
CA GLU A 266 3.82 -24.47 -3.91
C GLU A 266 2.57 -25.37 -3.87
N GLU A 267 2.31 -26.03 -2.73
CA GLU A 267 1.09 -26.83 -2.55
C GLU A 267 -0.18 -25.97 -2.63
N THR A 268 -0.13 -24.77 -2.05
CA THR A 268 -1.28 -23.85 -2.10
C THR A 268 -1.50 -23.29 -3.50
N LYS A 269 -0.43 -22.94 -4.23
CA LYS A 269 -0.51 -22.48 -5.62
C LYS A 269 -1.13 -23.53 -6.51
N GLU A 270 -0.63 -24.76 -6.44
CA GLU A 270 -1.16 -25.90 -7.20
C GLU A 270 -2.66 -26.13 -6.91
N ALA A 271 -3.07 -26.03 -5.65
CA ALA A 271 -4.46 -26.25 -5.26
C ALA A 271 -5.41 -25.09 -5.60
N CYS A 272 -4.95 -23.84 -5.42
CA CYS A 272 -5.85 -22.67 -5.42
C CYS A 272 -5.77 -21.85 -6.71
N PHE A 273 -4.60 -21.77 -7.33
CA PHE A 273 -4.31 -20.90 -8.47
C PHE A 273 -3.19 -21.46 -9.39
N PRO A 274 -3.29 -22.70 -9.89
CA PRO A 274 -2.20 -23.37 -10.61
C PRO A 274 -1.82 -22.69 -11.92
N ASN A 275 -2.78 -22.02 -12.56
CA ASN A 275 -2.62 -21.39 -13.87
C ASN A 275 -2.33 -19.87 -13.79
N VAL A 276 -2.08 -19.34 -12.60
CA VAL A 276 -1.78 -17.91 -12.44
C VAL A 276 -0.31 -17.66 -12.75
N GLU A 277 -0.10 -16.81 -13.75
CA GLU A 277 1.20 -16.23 -14.05
C GLU A 277 1.48 -15.06 -13.10
N GLU A 278 2.68 -15.05 -12.51
CA GLU A 278 3.12 -13.99 -11.60
C GLU A 278 3.83 -12.90 -12.41
N ASN A 279 3.02 -11.98 -12.95
CA ASN A 279 3.41 -10.97 -13.93
C ASN A 279 3.53 -9.55 -13.35
N LEU A 280 3.52 -9.39 -12.04
CA LEU A 280 3.82 -8.12 -11.36
C LEU A 280 5.25 -8.14 -10.82
N THR A 281 6.00 -7.08 -11.09
CA THR A 281 7.41 -6.94 -10.71
C THR A 281 7.62 -6.42 -9.29
N GLY A 282 6.57 -5.94 -8.63
CA GLY A 282 6.61 -5.40 -7.28
C GLY A 282 6.84 -3.90 -7.20
N MET A 283 6.83 -3.37 -5.98
CA MET A 283 6.89 -1.93 -5.71
C MET A 283 7.90 -1.59 -4.62
N VAL A 284 8.51 -0.42 -4.73
CA VAL A 284 9.36 0.13 -3.66
C VAL A 284 8.49 0.33 -2.42
N SER A 285 8.83 -0.33 -1.32
CA SER A 285 8.08 -0.26 -0.05
C SER A 285 8.52 0.96 0.78
N PRO A 286 7.65 1.52 1.64
CA PRO A 286 8.03 2.65 2.49
C PRO A 286 9.25 2.36 3.39
N ARG A 287 9.49 1.09 3.71
CA ARG A 287 10.65 0.63 4.50
C ARG A 287 12.00 0.98 3.90
N ILE A 288 12.08 1.13 2.57
CA ILE A 288 13.29 1.57 1.88
C ILE A 288 13.61 3.04 2.24
N PHE A 289 12.57 3.87 2.31
CA PHE A 289 12.70 5.26 2.75
C PHE A 289 13.00 5.35 4.25
N ASP A 290 12.35 4.53 5.10
CA ASP A 290 12.63 4.49 6.54
C ASP A 290 14.09 4.15 6.84
N ALA A 291 14.66 3.18 6.11
CA ALA A 291 16.06 2.78 6.26
C ALA A 291 17.01 3.90 5.81
N ALA A 292 16.70 4.57 4.69
CA ALA A 292 17.46 5.73 4.23
C ALA A 292 17.41 6.88 5.25
N LEU A 293 16.23 7.13 5.82
CA LEU A 293 15.99 8.14 6.85
C LEU A 293 16.82 7.89 8.11
N MET A 294 16.98 6.62 8.54
CA MET A 294 17.85 6.25 9.66
C MET A 294 19.35 6.15 9.31
N LYS A 295 19.72 6.43 8.05
CA LYS A 295 21.06 6.17 7.50
C LYS A 295 21.52 4.73 7.79
N THR A 296 20.62 3.77 7.67
CA THR A 296 20.93 2.34 7.82
C THR A 296 21.23 1.77 6.44
N CYS A 297 22.41 1.16 6.29
CA CYS A 297 22.83 0.60 5.01
C CYS A 297 21.87 -0.50 4.57
N GLN A 298 21.45 -0.48 3.31
CA GLN A 298 20.42 -1.40 2.80
C GLN A 298 21.07 -2.51 1.98
N ILE A 299 20.85 -3.77 2.38
CA ILE A 299 21.22 -4.96 1.63
C ILE A 299 19.98 -5.40 0.87
N LEU A 300 19.91 -5.05 -0.41
CA LEU A 300 18.72 -5.27 -1.25
C LEU A 300 18.87 -6.51 -2.12
N VAL A 301 17.77 -7.26 -2.31
CA VAL A 301 17.67 -8.26 -3.39
C VAL A 301 17.87 -7.53 -4.72
N GLY A 302 18.70 -8.09 -5.60
CA GLY A 302 19.12 -7.49 -6.87
C GLY A 302 17.96 -7.37 -7.85
N GLU A 303 17.23 -6.28 -7.74
CA GLU A 303 16.07 -5.91 -8.54
C GLU A 303 16.21 -4.48 -9.04
N ASP A 304 15.26 -4.07 -9.88
CA ASP A 304 15.14 -2.69 -10.33
C ASP A 304 14.37 -1.83 -9.28
N TYR A 305 15.09 -0.88 -8.67
CA TYR A 305 14.53 0.13 -7.76
C TYR A 305 14.52 1.53 -8.39
N ASP A 306 14.49 1.64 -9.74
CA ASP A 306 14.69 2.89 -10.49
C ASP A 306 13.67 4.00 -10.19
N LEU A 307 12.52 3.69 -9.57
CA LEU A 307 11.62 4.71 -9.00
C LEU A 307 12.32 5.62 -7.96
N LEU A 308 13.47 5.21 -7.41
CA LEU A 308 14.32 6.03 -6.53
C LEU A 308 15.22 7.02 -7.29
N ARG A 309 15.36 6.89 -8.62
CA ARG A 309 16.21 7.78 -9.44
C ARG A 309 15.48 9.04 -9.94
N GLY A 310 14.20 9.20 -9.58
CA GLY A 310 13.32 10.29 -10.03
C GLY A 310 13.58 11.66 -9.37
N GLY A 311 14.78 12.22 -9.56
CA GLY A 311 15.11 13.62 -9.25
C GLY A 311 15.11 14.52 -10.50
N GLY A 312 14.24 14.24 -11.47
CA GLY A 312 14.28 14.85 -12.81
C GLY A 312 12.92 15.29 -13.36
N TYR A 313 12.02 15.78 -12.52
CA TYR A 313 10.85 16.54 -12.98
C TYR A 313 10.69 17.80 -12.12
N ALA A 314 11.63 18.72 -12.31
CA ALA A 314 11.47 20.12 -12.00
C ALA A 314 11.92 20.92 -13.23
N SER A 315 10.96 21.16 -14.14
CA SER A 315 10.97 22.26 -15.11
C SER A 315 9.54 22.48 -15.58
#